data_AF-A0AAJ1QPJ8-F1
#
_entry.id   AF-A0AAJ1QPJ8-F1
#
_cell.length_a   1.000
_cell.length_b   1.000
_cell.length_c   1.000
_cell.angle_alpha   90.00
_cell.angle_beta   90.00
_cell.angle_gamma   90.00
#
_symmetry.space_group_name_H-M   'P 1'
#
loop_
_entity.id
_entity.type
_entity.pdbx_description
1 polymer ?
#
loop_
_entity_poly.entity_id
_entity_poly.type
_entity_poly.pdbx_seq_one_letter_code
_entity_poly.pdbx_strand_id
1 'polypeptide(L)'
;MYIPKQYRMKNEEAVQIMKSNPFALLITVNEHRPLATHIPLEIREDEGKIYATGHIAYGNMQKKTLDNNSDVLLIFQGQHAYISSSWYQCEEVPTWDYLAVHAYGSARLITEDELISSLDTMLNHYEGHRENGRTWETFDPELLKSEMKGIVGFEIEITSIQAAAKMSQNRNDTDYKAIITELEKSNEQGEIQVAKWMREQRKGSIE
;
A
#
# COMPACT_ATOMS: atom_id res chain seq x y z
N MET A 1 -11.83 -8.39 4.10
CA MET A 1 -12.82 -7.33 4.34
C MET A 1 -14.06 -7.53 3.50
N TYR A 2 -15.23 -7.08 3.98
CA TYR A 2 -16.46 -7.03 3.19
C TYR A 2 -16.46 -5.78 2.30
N ILE A 3 -16.71 -5.96 1.00
CA ILE A 3 -16.68 -4.88 0.00
C ILE A 3 -17.97 -4.91 -0.82
N PRO A 4 -18.88 -3.94 -0.66
CA PRO A 4 -20.04 -3.75 -1.52
C PRO A 4 -19.63 -3.66 -3.00
N LYS A 5 -20.44 -4.20 -3.90
CA LYS A 5 -20.10 -4.35 -5.34
C LYS A 5 -19.63 -3.03 -5.98
N GLN A 6 -20.28 -1.91 -5.65
CA GLN A 6 -19.97 -0.59 -6.20
C GLN A 6 -18.64 0.03 -5.74
N TYR A 7 -18.03 -0.55 -4.69
CA TYR A 7 -16.76 -0.08 -4.13
C TYR A 7 -15.59 -1.03 -4.44
N ARG A 8 -15.81 -2.12 -5.18
CA ARG A 8 -14.75 -3.07 -5.53
C ARG A 8 -13.86 -2.49 -6.63
N MET A 9 -12.56 -2.54 -6.41
CA MET A 9 -11.55 -2.22 -7.44
C MET A 9 -11.14 -3.48 -8.21
N LYS A 10 -10.61 -3.28 -9.42
CA LYS A 10 -9.94 -4.35 -10.17
C LYS A 10 -8.55 -4.63 -9.58
N ASN A 11 -7.98 -5.80 -9.90
CA ASN A 11 -6.67 -6.18 -9.36
C ASN A 11 -5.57 -5.24 -9.87
N GLU A 12 -5.63 -4.80 -11.13
CA GLU A 12 -4.64 -3.91 -11.71
C GLU A 12 -4.63 -2.55 -11.00
N GLU A 13 -5.81 -2.00 -10.71
CA GLU A 13 -5.96 -0.77 -9.91
C GLU A 13 -5.42 -0.97 -8.50
N ALA A 14 -5.73 -2.10 -7.87
CA ALA A 14 -5.23 -2.44 -6.54
C ALA A 14 -3.70 -2.50 -6.50
N VAL A 15 -3.06 -3.09 -7.51
CA VAL A 15 -1.60 -3.13 -7.64
C VAL A 15 -1.00 -1.73 -7.75
N GLN A 16 -1.63 -0.83 -8.49
CA GLN A 16 -1.18 0.58 -8.54
C GLN A 16 -1.29 1.27 -7.17
N ILE A 17 -2.35 0.98 -6.40
CA ILE A 17 -2.48 1.49 -5.02
C ILE A 17 -1.39 0.92 -4.12
N MET A 18 -1.08 -0.38 -4.21
CA MET A 18 0.01 -0.99 -3.44
C MET A 18 1.36 -0.34 -3.78
N LYS A 19 1.66 -0.15 -5.07
CA LYS A 19 2.89 0.52 -5.55
C LYS A 19 2.99 1.99 -5.11
N SER A 20 1.86 2.71 -5.11
CA SER A 20 1.83 4.13 -4.74
C SER A 20 1.80 4.37 -3.23
N ASN A 21 1.48 3.36 -2.43
CA ASN A 21 1.42 3.42 -0.96
C ASN A 21 2.23 2.28 -0.34
N PRO A 22 3.54 2.19 -0.63
CA PRO A 22 4.35 0.98 -0.35
C PRO A 22 4.59 0.73 1.14
N PHE A 23 4.32 1.72 2.01
CA PHE A 23 4.47 1.58 3.47
C PHE A 23 3.25 0.85 4.07
N ALA A 24 3.27 -0.47 3.97
CA ALA A 24 2.18 -1.34 4.34
C ALA A 24 2.26 -1.80 5.81
N LEU A 25 1.16 -2.37 6.31
CA LEU A 25 1.15 -3.16 7.53
C LEU A 25 1.22 -4.64 7.17
N LEU A 26 2.32 -5.30 7.54
CA LEU A 26 2.50 -6.74 7.42
C LEU A 26 2.00 -7.44 8.68
N ILE A 27 1.01 -8.30 8.52
CA ILE A 27 0.40 -9.09 9.58
C ILE A 27 0.68 -10.57 9.34
N THR A 28 1.22 -11.22 10.36
CA THR A 28 1.35 -12.67 10.42
C THR A 28 0.74 -13.18 11.72
N VAL A 29 0.55 -14.49 11.85
CA VAL A 29 0.02 -15.09 13.07
C VAL A 29 1.10 -15.96 13.72
N ASN A 30 1.32 -15.75 15.01
CA ASN A 30 2.06 -16.67 15.86
C ASN A 30 1.06 -17.37 16.78
N GLU A 31 0.78 -18.64 16.50
CA GLU A 31 -0.28 -19.44 17.14
C GLU A 31 -1.66 -18.77 17.03
N HIS A 32 -2.06 -17.98 18.05
CA HIS A 32 -3.33 -17.27 18.10
C HIS A 32 -3.17 -15.75 18.22
N ARG A 33 -1.93 -15.25 18.18
CA ARG A 33 -1.63 -13.83 18.33
C ARG A 33 -1.19 -13.24 16.97
N PRO A 34 -1.88 -12.20 16.46
CA PRO A 34 -1.38 -11.46 15.32
C PRO A 34 -0.12 -10.67 15.73
N LEU A 35 0.89 -10.72 14.88
CA LEU A 35 2.05 -9.85 14.91
C LEU A 35 1.92 -8.87 13.74
N ALA A 36 2.31 -7.62 13.95
CA ALA A 36 2.16 -6.58 12.96
C ALA A 36 3.41 -5.68 12.90
N THR A 37 3.90 -5.40 11.69
CA THR A 37 5.01 -4.46 11.44
C THR A 37 4.63 -3.53 10.31
N HIS A 38 4.79 -2.21 10.52
CA HIS A 38 4.72 -1.24 9.44
C HIS A 38 6.04 -1.24 8.68
N ILE A 39 5.99 -1.42 7.36
CA ILE A 39 7.17 -1.73 6.57
C ILE A 39 7.01 -1.25 5.11
N PRO A 40 8.05 -0.64 4.50
CA PRO A 40 8.06 -0.41 3.06
C PRO A 40 8.19 -1.73 2.31
N LEU A 41 7.40 -1.89 1.24
CA LEU A 41 7.41 -3.06 0.37
C LEU A 41 7.58 -2.65 -1.08
N GLU A 42 8.37 -3.42 -1.80
CA GLU A 42 8.46 -3.34 -3.25
C GLU A 42 7.47 -4.32 -3.88
N ILE A 43 6.68 -3.84 -4.84
CA ILE A 43 5.69 -4.66 -5.53
C ILE A 43 6.17 -4.96 -6.95
N ARG A 44 6.40 -6.25 -7.22
CA ARG A 44 6.85 -6.78 -8.50
C ARG A 44 5.75 -7.62 -9.14
N GLU A 45 5.65 -7.54 -10.46
CA GLU A 45 4.82 -8.44 -11.26
C GLU A 45 5.76 -9.27 -12.13
N ASP A 46 5.61 -10.59 -12.11
CA ASP A 46 6.47 -11.53 -12.83
C ASP A 46 5.67 -12.75 -13.29
N GLU A 47 5.73 -13.06 -14.59
CA GLU A 47 4.97 -14.15 -15.23
C GLU A 47 3.47 -14.24 -14.84
N GLY A 48 2.82 -13.09 -14.63
CA GLY A 48 1.40 -13.01 -14.22
C GLY A 48 1.14 -13.25 -12.74
N LYS A 49 2.19 -13.37 -11.92
CA LYS A 49 2.14 -13.38 -10.45
C LYS A 49 2.56 -12.04 -9.88
N ILE A 50 2.15 -11.78 -8.64
CA ILE A 50 2.45 -10.55 -7.92
C ILE A 50 3.23 -10.91 -6.66
N TYR A 51 4.35 -10.22 -6.46
CA TYR A 51 5.25 -10.42 -5.34
C TYR A 51 5.40 -9.12 -4.55
N ALA A 52 5.46 -9.24 -3.22
CA ALA A 52 5.84 -8.15 -2.33
C ALA A 52 7.12 -8.51 -1.59
N THR A 53 8.16 -7.69 -1.73
CA THR A 53 9.47 -7.92 -1.11
C THR A 53 9.78 -6.83 -0.11
N GLY A 54 10.40 -7.20 1.02
CA GLY A 54 10.81 -6.26 2.05
C GLY A 54 11.80 -6.89 3.01
N HIS A 55 12.19 -6.14 4.04
CA HIS A 55 13.09 -6.63 5.08
C HIS A 55 12.71 -6.08 6.46
N ILE A 56 12.85 -6.91 7.48
CA ILE A 56 12.67 -6.52 8.88
C ILE A 56 13.99 -6.60 9.62
N ALA A 57 14.10 -5.85 10.73
CA ALA A 57 15.22 -6.00 11.65
C ALA A 57 15.34 -7.45 12.13
N TYR A 58 16.57 -7.97 12.23
CA TYR A 58 16.85 -9.34 12.66
C TYR A 58 16.30 -9.62 14.07
N GLY A 59 16.19 -8.62 14.94
CA GLY A 59 15.58 -8.76 16.27
C GLY A 59 14.05 -8.90 16.26
N ASN A 60 13.38 -8.61 15.15
CA ASN A 60 11.93 -8.67 15.06
C ASN A 60 11.43 -10.12 15.11
N MET A 61 10.63 -10.44 16.12
CA MET A 61 10.09 -11.79 16.34
C MET A 61 9.17 -12.26 15.21
N GLN A 62 8.60 -11.34 14.42
CA GLN A 62 7.79 -11.66 13.26
C GLN A 62 8.55 -12.49 12.22
N LYS A 63 9.89 -12.41 12.17
CA LYS A 63 10.70 -13.24 11.25
C LYS A 63 10.48 -14.75 11.41
N LYS A 64 10.17 -15.20 12.63
CA LYS A 64 9.92 -16.62 12.93
C LYS A 64 8.62 -17.15 12.33
N THR A 65 7.75 -16.24 11.90
CA THR A 65 6.43 -16.55 11.35
C THR A 65 6.38 -16.46 9.82
N LEU A 66 7.40 -15.91 9.17
CA LEU A 66 7.39 -15.67 7.73
C LEU A 66 7.46 -16.99 6.94
N ASP A 67 8.38 -17.90 7.26
CA ASP A 67 8.50 -19.18 6.53
C ASP A 67 7.36 -20.18 6.78
N ASN A 68 6.57 -19.99 7.84
CA ASN A 68 5.59 -20.98 8.30
C ASN A 68 4.13 -20.51 8.17
N ASN A 69 3.88 -19.33 7.59
CA ASN A 69 2.52 -18.84 7.35
C ASN A 69 2.21 -18.79 5.85
N SER A 70 1.25 -19.61 5.44
CA SER A 70 0.69 -19.60 4.07
C SER A 70 -0.26 -18.43 3.82
N ASP A 71 -0.76 -17.79 4.88
CA ASP A 71 -1.79 -16.73 4.83
C ASP A 71 -1.34 -15.49 5.61
N VAL A 72 -0.29 -14.82 5.12
CA VAL A 72 0.07 -13.49 5.62
C VAL A 72 -0.88 -12.44 5.04
N LEU A 73 -1.10 -11.35 5.78
CA LEU A 73 -1.93 -10.23 5.34
C LEU A 73 -1.08 -8.97 5.23
N LEU A 74 -1.07 -8.37 4.06
CA LEU A 74 -0.58 -7.02 3.83
C LEU A 74 -1.75 -6.04 3.73
N ILE A 75 -1.70 -4.96 4.50
CA ILE A 75 -2.67 -3.86 4.40
C ILE A 75 -1.97 -2.63 3.85
N PHE A 76 -2.44 -2.17 2.70
CA PHE A 76 -2.04 -0.91 2.08
C PHE A 76 -3.20 0.07 2.24
N GLN A 77 -2.90 1.22 2.83
CA GLN A 77 -3.85 2.30 3.04
C GLN A 77 -3.52 3.42 2.06
N GLY A 78 -4.45 3.69 1.15
CA GLY A 78 -4.37 4.86 0.29
C GLY A 78 -5.02 6.07 0.94
N GLN A 79 -5.42 7.04 0.13
CA GLN A 79 -5.98 8.29 0.64
C GLN A 79 -7.36 8.09 1.24
N HIS A 80 -7.67 8.89 2.25
CA HIS A 80 -8.94 8.86 2.95
C HIS A 80 -9.28 10.23 3.54
N ALA A 81 -10.57 10.50 3.68
CA ALA A 81 -11.09 11.75 4.21
C ALA A 81 -12.44 11.54 4.88
N TYR A 82 -12.72 12.37 5.90
CA TYR A 82 -14.05 12.50 6.45
C TYR A 82 -14.91 13.33 5.49
N ILE A 83 -16.13 12.85 5.22
CA ILE A 83 -17.11 13.52 4.38
C ILE A 83 -18.22 14.07 5.28
N SER A 84 -18.23 15.40 5.42
CA SER A 84 -19.21 16.08 6.26
C SER A 84 -20.59 16.07 5.61
N SER A 85 -21.61 15.80 6.41
CA SER A 85 -22.99 15.89 5.94
C SER A 85 -23.44 17.31 5.62
N SER A 86 -22.73 18.33 6.11
CA SER A 86 -23.00 19.74 5.80
C SER A 86 -22.76 20.12 4.34
N TRP A 87 -22.15 19.25 3.54
CA TRP A 87 -21.83 19.50 2.13
C TRP A 87 -22.94 19.02 1.18
N TYR A 88 -23.89 18.24 1.69
CA TYR A 88 -24.97 17.68 0.88
C TYR A 88 -26.15 18.64 0.74
N GLN A 89 -26.92 18.50 -0.34
CA GLN A 89 -28.14 19.31 -0.54
C GLN A 89 -29.26 18.97 0.44
N CYS A 90 -29.29 17.74 0.94
CA CYS A 90 -30.34 17.21 1.82
C CYS A 90 -29.72 16.57 3.07
N GLU A 91 -30.55 16.36 4.10
CA GLU A 91 -30.13 15.71 5.33
C GLU A 91 -29.70 14.27 5.07
N GLU A 92 -28.46 13.97 5.41
CA GLU A 92 -27.75 12.74 5.10
C GLU A 92 -26.72 12.47 6.20
N VAL A 93 -26.28 11.22 6.34
CA VAL A 93 -25.29 10.86 7.37
C VAL A 93 -23.86 11.16 6.92
N PRO A 94 -22.97 11.62 7.82
CA PRO A 94 -21.56 11.78 7.49
C PRO A 94 -20.87 10.42 7.31
N THR A 95 -19.73 10.42 6.62
CA THR A 95 -19.03 9.17 6.35
C THR A 95 -17.53 9.35 6.17
N TRP A 96 -16.82 8.27 5.86
CA TRP A 96 -15.44 8.30 5.39
C TRP A 96 -15.36 7.75 3.97
N ASP A 97 -14.63 8.46 3.13
CA ASP A 97 -14.13 7.98 1.85
C ASP A 97 -12.68 7.53 2.01
N TYR A 98 -12.31 6.43 1.36
CA TYR A 98 -11.01 5.78 1.50
C TYR A 98 -10.66 4.84 0.35
N LEU A 99 -9.35 4.64 0.14
CA LEU A 99 -8.77 3.52 -0.60
C LEU A 99 -8.11 2.54 0.38
N ALA A 100 -8.39 1.25 0.22
CA ALA A 100 -7.72 0.21 1.00
C ALA A 100 -7.51 -1.06 0.17
N VAL A 101 -6.34 -1.67 0.33
CA VAL A 101 -6.02 -2.97 -0.27
C VAL A 101 -5.55 -3.92 0.82
N HIS A 102 -6.21 -5.08 0.90
CA HIS A 102 -5.75 -6.23 1.68
C HIS A 102 -5.24 -7.27 0.69
N ALA A 103 -3.95 -7.56 0.72
CA ALA A 103 -3.33 -8.60 -0.08
C ALA A 103 -2.94 -9.77 0.83
N TYR A 104 -3.32 -10.97 0.40
CA TYR A 104 -3.04 -12.22 1.11
C TYR A 104 -2.06 -13.05 0.28
N GLY A 105 -1.19 -13.76 0.95
CA GLY A 105 -0.16 -14.54 0.27
C GLY A 105 0.65 -15.43 1.20
N SER A 106 1.56 -16.19 0.60
CA SER A 106 2.51 -17.04 1.33
C SER A 106 3.87 -16.35 1.39
N ALA A 107 4.44 -16.25 2.59
CA ALA A 107 5.74 -15.63 2.80
C ALA A 107 6.87 -16.68 2.80
N ARG A 108 8.05 -16.24 2.40
CA ARG A 108 9.32 -16.96 2.61
C ARG A 108 10.42 -15.97 2.93
N LEU A 109 11.42 -16.42 3.68
CA LEU A 109 12.69 -15.72 3.78
C LEU A 109 13.44 -15.84 2.45
N ILE A 110 14.16 -14.77 2.10
CA ILE A 110 14.99 -14.74 0.90
C ILE A 110 16.47 -14.87 1.25
N THR A 111 17.25 -15.33 0.29
CA THR A 111 18.71 -15.44 0.38
C THR A 111 19.37 -14.06 0.45
N GLU A 112 20.66 -14.04 0.82
CA GLU A 112 21.44 -12.79 0.84
C GLU A 112 21.49 -12.14 -0.53
N ASP A 113 21.71 -12.90 -1.60
CA ASP A 113 21.77 -12.39 -2.98
C ASP A 113 20.43 -11.78 -3.44
N GLU A 114 19.30 -12.44 -3.12
CA GLU A 114 17.96 -11.92 -3.38
C GLU A 114 17.70 -10.63 -2.59
N LEU A 115 18.13 -10.57 -1.32
CA LEU A 115 17.99 -9.38 -0.49
C LEU A 115 18.82 -8.22 -1.03
N ILE A 116 20.06 -8.47 -1.48
CA ILE A 116 20.90 -7.45 -2.14
C ILE A 116 20.19 -6.89 -3.37
N SER A 117 19.64 -7.75 -4.23
CA SER A 117 18.91 -7.31 -5.43
C SER A 117 17.67 -6.46 -5.11
N SER A 118 16.93 -6.80 -4.05
CA SER A 118 15.78 -6.00 -3.60
C SER A 118 16.24 -4.66 -3.02
N LEU A 119 17.28 -4.64 -2.19
CA LEU A 119 17.80 -3.40 -1.62
C LEU A 119 18.33 -2.44 -2.70
N ASP A 120 18.99 -2.95 -3.73
CA ASP A 120 19.42 -2.13 -4.86
C ASP A 120 18.23 -1.54 -5.62
N THR A 121 17.19 -2.35 -5.88
CA THR A 121 15.94 -1.85 -6.49
C THR A 121 15.32 -0.74 -5.63
N MET A 122 15.30 -0.92 -4.31
CA MET A 122 14.69 0.00 -3.36
C MET A 122 15.46 1.32 -3.31
N LEU A 123 16.80 1.24 -3.26
CA LEU A 123 17.66 2.42 -3.32
C LEU A 123 17.49 3.17 -4.63
N ASN A 124 17.48 2.47 -5.77
CA ASN A 124 17.25 3.12 -7.07
C ASN A 124 15.90 3.83 -7.13
N HIS A 125 14.84 3.22 -6.57
CA HIS A 125 13.52 3.84 -6.50
C HIS A 125 13.49 5.12 -5.67
N TYR A 126 14.03 5.09 -4.45
CA TYR A 126 13.93 6.22 -3.51
C TYR A 126 15.03 7.28 -3.68
N GLU A 127 16.22 6.90 -4.13
CA GLU A 127 17.40 7.78 -4.20
C GLU A 127 17.78 8.15 -5.63
N GLY A 128 17.43 7.35 -6.65
CA GLY A 128 17.90 7.56 -8.03
C GLY A 128 17.47 8.89 -8.67
N HIS A 129 16.38 9.50 -8.18
CA HIS A 129 15.89 10.81 -8.64
C HIS A 129 16.38 11.99 -7.79
N ARG A 130 17.17 11.74 -6.73
CA ARG A 130 17.60 12.75 -5.78
C ARG A 130 18.99 13.29 -6.11
N GLU A 131 19.18 14.57 -5.81
CA GLU A 131 20.50 15.19 -5.89
C GLU A 131 21.43 14.55 -4.84
N ASN A 132 22.54 13.95 -5.31
CA ASN A 132 23.48 13.17 -4.49
C ASN A 132 22.88 11.91 -3.83
N GLY A 133 21.82 11.34 -4.40
CA GLY A 133 21.28 10.06 -3.94
C GLY A 133 22.32 8.94 -4.01
N ARG A 134 22.31 8.05 -3.01
CA ARG A 134 23.23 6.90 -2.95
C ARG A 134 22.53 5.62 -3.37
N THR A 135 23.08 4.95 -4.37
CA THR A 135 22.66 3.61 -4.80
C THR A 135 23.56 2.55 -4.19
N TRP A 136 23.20 1.27 -4.33
CA TRP A 136 23.92 0.15 -3.72
C TRP A 136 25.43 0.21 -3.98
N GLU A 137 25.82 0.43 -5.24
CA GLU A 137 27.23 0.47 -5.69
C GLU A 137 28.04 1.65 -5.12
N THR A 138 27.37 2.69 -4.61
CA THR A 138 28.05 3.89 -4.09
C THR A 138 28.40 3.81 -2.61
N PHE A 139 27.89 2.81 -1.90
CA PHE A 139 28.20 2.61 -0.48
C PHE A 139 29.54 1.89 -0.27
N ASP A 140 30.14 2.11 0.90
CA ASP A 140 31.28 1.31 1.36
C ASP A 140 30.84 -0.16 1.53
N PRO A 141 31.47 -1.11 0.82
CA PRO A 141 31.12 -2.53 0.93
C PRO A 141 31.21 -3.08 2.36
N GLU A 142 32.14 -2.60 3.20
CA GLU A 142 32.25 -3.08 4.58
C GLU A 142 31.10 -2.56 5.46
N LEU A 143 30.61 -1.35 5.18
CA LEU A 143 29.40 -0.81 5.80
C LEU A 143 28.19 -1.66 5.43
N LEU A 144 27.96 -1.91 4.13
CA LEU A 144 26.84 -2.73 3.67
C LEU A 144 26.85 -4.12 4.31
N LYS A 145 28.02 -4.78 4.32
CA LYS A 145 28.19 -6.10 4.95
C LYS A 145 27.90 -6.08 6.46
N SER A 146 28.18 -4.98 7.15
CA SER A 146 27.83 -4.81 8.56
C SER A 146 26.33 -4.65 8.76
N GLU A 147 25.69 -3.75 8.01
CA GLU A 147 24.25 -3.45 8.11
C GLU A 147 23.38 -4.65 7.70
N MET A 148 23.80 -5.42 6.70
CA MET A 148 23.10 -6.62 6.24
C MET A 148 22.88 -7.66 7.34
N LYS A 149 23.79 -7.76 8.33
CA LYS A 149 23.62 -8.66 9.47
C LYS A 149 22.47 -8.24 10.40
N GLY A 150 22.06 -6.98 10.32
CA GLY A 150 21.00 -6.38 11.13
C GLY A 150 19.60 -6.64 10.60
N ILE A 151 19.45 -7.20 9.40
CA ILE A 151 18.15 -7.36 8.72
C ILE A 151 17.94 -8.78 8.20
N VAL A 152 16.68 -9.12 7.92
CA VAL A 152 16.27 -10.34 7.25
C VAL A 152 15.27 -9.96 6.16
N GLY A 153 15.55 -10.38 4.93
CA GLY A 153 14.67 -10.20 3.78
C GLY A 153 13.57 -11.25 3.73
N PHE A 154 12.46 -10.89 3.09
CA PHE A 154 11.38 -11.81 2.78
C PHE A 154 10.69 -11.43 1.47
N GLU A 155 10.03 -12.41 0.88
CA GLU A 155 9.17 -12.25 -0.28
C GLU A 155 7.80 -12.89 0.03
N ILE A 156 6.73 -12.27 -0.47
CA ILE A 156 5.36 -12.76 -0.36
C ILE A 156 4.80 -12.92 -1.76
N GLU A 157 4.45 -14.16 -2.13
CA GLU A 157 3.64 -14.42 -3.33
C GLU A 157 2.18 -14.09 -3.00
N ILE A 158 1.64 -13.04 -3.61
CA ILE A 158 0.26 -12.59 -3.39
C ILE A 158 -0.68 -13.49 -4.19
N THR A 159 -1.56 -14.19 -3.48
CA THR A 159 -2.51 -15.16 -4.04
C THR A 159 -3.94 -14.62 -4.11
N SER A 160 -4.26 -13.60 -3.30
CA SER A 160 -5.60 -13.00 -3.27
C SER A 160 -5.54 -11.53 -2.88
N ILE A 161 -6.30 -10.71 -3.60
CA ILE A 161 -6.41 -9.26 -3.36
C ILE A 161 -7.87 -8.92 -3.06
N GLN A 162 -8.07 -8.13 -2.00
CA GLN A 162 -9.34 -7.49 -1.68
C GLN A 162 -9.11 -5.99 -1.67
N ALA A 163 -9.80 -5.26 -2.53
CA ALA A 163 -9.51 -3.86 -2.78
C ALA A 163 -10.80 -3.02 -2.81
N ALA A 164 -10.84 -1.99 -1.97
CA ALA A 164 -11.99 -1.11 -1.79
C ALA A 164 -11.64 0.34 -2.15
N ALA A 165 -12.47 0.96 -2.99
CA ALA A 165 -12.53 2.39 -3.22
C ALA A 165 -13.93 2.88 -2.89
N LYS A 166 -14.10 3.44 -1.69
CA LYS A 166 -15.33 4.12 -1.30
C LYS A 166 -15.07 5.61 -1.38
N MET A 167 -15.60 6.24 -2.41
CA MET A 167 -15.26 7.59 -2.85
C MET A 167 -16.53 8.34 -3.26
N SER A 168 -17.58 8.21 -2.44
CA SER A 168 -18.90 8.82 -2.66
C SER A 168 -19.55 8.60 -4.02
N GLN A 169 -19.15 7.58 -4.81
CA GLN A 169 -19.67 7.32 -6.16
C GLN A 169 -21.17 6.95 -6.21
N ASN A 170 -21.78 6.69 -5.05
CA ASN A 170 -23.23 6.47 -4.91
C ASN A 170 -24.03 7.77 -4.73
N ARG A 171 -23.38 8.92 -4.61
CA ARG A 171 -24.02 10.24 -4.48
C ARG A 171 -24.42 10.79 -5.84
N ASN A 172 -25.45 11.63 -5.85
CA ASN A 172 -25.85 12.36 -7.05
C ASN A 172 -24.74 13.33 -7.51
N ASP A 173 -24.84 13.82 -8.73
CA ASP A 173 -23.82 14.68 -9.33
C ASP A 173 -23.57 15.99 -8.60
N THR A 174 -24.60 16.55 -7.98
CA THR A 174 -24.48 17.82 -7.26
C THR A 174 -23.69 17.63 -5.99
N ASP A 175 -24.07 16.65 -5.17
CA ASP A 175 -23.39 16.32 -3.92
C ASP A 175 -21.95 15.85 -4.20
N TYR A 176 -21.74 15.02 -5.21
CA TYR A 176 -20.40 14.56 -5.57
C TYR A 176 -19.46 15.72 -5.93
N LYS A 177 -19.95 16.71 -6.69
CA LYS A 177 -19.16 17.91 -7.04
C LYS A 177 -18.94 18.82 -5.83
N ALA A 178 -19.93 18.93 -4.94
CA ALA A 178 -19.80 19.70 -3.70
C ALA A 178 -18.72 19.09 -2.80
N ILE A 179 -18.72 17.77 -2.60
CA ILE A 179 -17.70 17.05 -1.82
C ILE A 179 -16.29 17.34 -2.37
N ILE A 180 -16.08 17.19 -3.68
CA ILE A 180 -14.78 17.52 -4.30
C ILE A 180 -14.39 18.97 -4.00
N THR A 181 -15.31 19.91 -4.21
CA THR A 181 -15.04 21.34 -4.03
C THR A 181 -14.66 21.68 -2.59
N GLU A 182 -15.31 21.06 -1.59
CA GLU A 182 -14.99 21.29 -0.18
C GLU A 182 -13.66 20.66 0.22
N LEU A 183 -13.39 19.41 -0.21
CA LEU A 183 -12.12 18.74 0.06
C LEU A 183 -10.91 19.48 -0.56
N GLU A 184 -11.07 20.13 -1.72
CA GLU A 184 -10.01 20.92 -2.35
C GLU A 184 -9.69 22.23 -1.64
N LYS A 185 -10.62 22.76 -0.84
CA LYS A 185 -10.38 23.95 -0.01
C LYS A 185 -9.62 23.61 1.27
N SER A 186 -9.50 22.33 1.59
CA SER A 186 -8.81 21.88 2.79
C SER A 186 -7.33 22.21 2.75
N ASN A 187 -6.74 22.42 3.93
CA ASN A 187 -5.29 22.48 4.09
C ASN A 187 -4.68 21.09 4.35
N GLU A 188 -5.51 20.06 4.50
CA GLU A 188 -5.08 18.68 4.74
C GLU A 188 -4.76 17.97 3.42
N GLN A 189 -3.50 17.55 3.25
CA GLN A 189 -3.05 16.92 2.01
C GLN A 189 -3.83 15.63 1.67
N GLY A 190 -4.31 14.90 2.68
CA GLY A 190 -5.12 13.70 2.48
C GLY A 190 -6.47 14.01 1.81
N GLU A 191 -7.14 15.08 2.24
CA GLU A 191 -8.44 15.51 1.70
C GLU A 191 -8.29 15.97 0.24
N ILE A 192 -7.26 16.76 -0.05
CA ILE A 192 -6.95 17.20 -1.43
C ILE A 192 -6.70 15.99 -2.35
N GLN A 193 -5.99 14.97 -1.88
CA GLN A 193 -5.73 13.79 -2.69
C GLN A 193 -6.98 12.94 -2.94
N VAL A 194 -7.88 12.83 -1.95
CA VAL A 194 -9.21 12.21 -2.15
C VAL A 194 -9.98 12.94 -3.24
N ALA A 195 -10.03 14.28 -3.19
CA ALA A 195 -10.70 15.09 -4.20
C ALA A 195 -10.12 14.89 -5.61
N LYS A 196 -8.78 14.83 -5.71
CA LYS A 196 -8.07 14.56 -6.97
C LYS A 196 -8.46 13.19 -7.53
N TRP A 197 -8.43 12.14 -6.71
CA TRP A 197 -8.80 10.79 -7.12
C TRP A 197 -10.25 10.73 -7.60
N MET A 198 -11.18 11.33 -6.83
CA MET A 198 -12.61 11.40 -7.17
C MET A 198 -12.85 12.06 -8.54
N ARG A 199 -12.06 13.09 -8.89
CA ARG A 199 -12.15 13.76 -10.19
C ARG A 199 -11.65 12.88 -11.33
N GLU A 200 -10.54 12.18 -11.14
CA GLU A 200 -9.92 11.34 -12.18
C GLU A 200 -10.84 10.19 -12.59
N GLN A 201 -11.52 9.54 -11.65
CA GLN A 201 -12.46 8.45 -11.96
C GLN A 201 -13.68 8.85 -12.78
N ARG A 202 -14.18 10.08 -12.60
CA ARG A 202 -15.30 10.57 -13.41
C ARG A 202 -14.89 10.96 -14.83
N LYS A 203 -13.61 11.32 -15.07
CA LYS A 203 -13.11 11.57 -16.42
C LYS A 203 -13.03 10.28 -17.24
N GLY A 204 -12.59 9.18 -16.62
CA GLY A 204 -12.52 7.87 -17.28
C GLY A 204 -13.86 7.17 -17.52
N SER A 205 -14.97 7.70 -16.99
CA SER A 205 -16.33 7.18 -17.22
C SER A 205 -17.04 7.82 -18.44
N ILE A 206 -16.41 8.80 -19.10
CA ILE A 206 -17.00 9.59 -20.21
C ILE A 206 -16.29 9.30 -21.56
N GLU A 207 -15.29 8.41 -21.56
CA GLU A 207 -14.65 7.85 -22.76
C GLU A 207 -15.11 6.41 -23.00
#